data_AF-A0AAD6JHC5-F1
#
_entry.id   AF-A0AAD6JHC5-F1
#
_cell.length_a   1.000
_cell.length_b   1.000
_cell.length_c   1.000
_cell.angle_alpha   90.00
_cell.angle_beta   90.00
_cell.angle_gamma   90.00
#
_symmetry.space_group_name_H-M   'P 1'
#
loop_
_entity.id
_entity.type
_entity.pdbx_description
1 polymer ?
#
loop_
_entity_poly.entity_id
_entity_poly.type
_entity_poly.pdbx_seq_one_letter_code
_entity_poly.pdbx_strand_id
1 'polypeptide(L)'
;MARKQTGPEISRYGFLVLFSMATISCCMVYLCFSAVFRPPISSTEFLDSRVSDDLKREDRNGDCCRGIEHLELWGGAVKWGSEFKVNSSKDCCLACKGMCSDDSGPCLCDSWVFCGDKLACGDQFGECWLKKQKDTLEPDQRDSGGHVMWTSGVVFGRGEGIVGFETQYGTFHVKLLPDCAPHSISYVLELLASRHCVGCHFYRAESRGKSWDPEGNHIEQAPYGPPFALIQGTLGAYGTVF
;
A
#
# COMPACT_ATOMS: atom_id res chain seq x y z
N MET A 1 48.37 -30.59 -57.86
CA MET A 1 49.10 -29.97 -56.73
C MET A 1 48.07 -29.45 -55.74
N ALA A 2 48.07 -29.97 -54.52
CA ALA A 2 47.15 -29.57 -53.47
C ALA A 2 47.53 -28.18 -52.91
N ARG A 3 46.53 -27.32 -52.66
CA ARG A 3 46.68 -26.16 -51.77
C ARG A 3 45.46 -26.10 -50.85
N LYS A 4 45.70 -26.42 -49.58
CA LYS A 4 44.75 -26.36 -48.46
C LYS A 4 44.94 -25.01 -47.77
N GLN A 5 43.92 -24.14 -47.71
CA GLN A 5 43.87 -22.95 -46.83
C GLN A 5 42.40 -22.71 -46.44
N THR A 6 41.96 -23.26 -45.30
CA THR A 6 41.65 -22.55 -44.02
C THR A 6 40.50 -21.54 -44.16
N GLY A 7 39.30 -21.99 -43.80
CA GLY A 7 38.04 -21.26 -43.94
C GLY A 7 37.81 -20.14 -42.90
N PRO A 8 36.69 -19.40 -43.02
CA PRO A 8 36.37 -18.19 -42.26
C PRO A 8 35.90 -18.46 -40.81
N GLU A 9 35.81 -19.73 -40.42
CA GLU A 9 35.32 -20.19 -39.12
C GLU A 9 36.15 -19.67 -37.94
N ILE A 10 37.48 -19.53 -38.10
CA ILE A 10 38.40 -19.11 -37.03
C ILE A 10 38.13 -17.66 -36.60
N SER A 11 37.73 -16.79 -37.52
CA SER A 11 37.45 -15.37 -37.22
C SER A 11 36.16 -15.20 -36.42
N ARG A 12 35.14 -16.02 -36.69
CA ARG A 12 33.82 -15.92 -36.03
C ARG A 12 33.86 -16.36 -34.57
N TYR A 13 34.63 -17.43 -34.28
CA TYR A 13 34.89 -17.86 -32.91
C TYR A 13 35.77 -16.87 -32.14
N GLY A 14 36.75 -16.25 -32.80
CA GLY A 14 37.58 -15.20 -32.18
C GLY A 14 36.76 -14.00 -31.70
N PHE A 15 35.81 -13.52 -32.51
CA PHE A 15 34.91 -12.43 -32.11
C PHE A 15 33.96 -12.83 -30.97
N LEU A 16 33.44 -14.05 -30.98
CA LEU A 16 32.59 -14.56 -29.90
C LEU A 16 33.34 -14.68 -28.57
N VAL A 17 34.60 -15.11 -28.61
CA VAL A 17 35.48 -15.20 -27.42
C VAL A 17 35.83 -13.81 -26.90
N LEU A 18 36.11 -12.84 -27.77
CA LEU A 18 36.38 -11.47 -27.34
C LEU A 18 35.15 -10.80 -26.72
N PHE A 19 33.96 -11.05 -27.29
CA PHE A 19 32.70 -10.54 -26.74
C PHE A 19 32.39 -11.15 -25.38
N SER A 20 32.57 -12.46 -25.21
CA SER A 20 32.34 -13.12 -23.91
C SER A 20 33.36 -12.68 -22.85
N MET A 21 34.63 -12.46 -23.21
CA MET A 21 35.62 -11.92 -22.29
C MET A 21 35.27 -10.48 -21.86
N ALA A 22 34.76 -9.66 -22.77
CA ALA A 22 34.31 -8.31 -22.47
C ALA A 22 33.08 -8.29 -21.54
N THR A 23 32.08 -9.14 -21.80
CA THR A 23 30.88 -9.21 -20.94
C THR A 23 31.22 -9.70 -19.54
N ILE A 24 32.07 -10.74 -19.41
CA ILE A 24 32.54 -11.23 -18.11
C ILE A 24 33.31 -10.13 -17.36
N SER A 25 34.18 -9.39 -18.05
CA SER A 25 34.90 -8.26 -17.45
C SER A 25 33.94 -7.16 -16.96
N CYS A 26 32.97 -6.76 -17.77
CA CYS A 26 31.95 -5.78 -17.37
C CYS A 26 31.10 -6.27 -16.19
N CYS A 27 30.70 -7.54 -16.17
CA CYS A 27 29.97 -8.14 -15.05
C CYS A 27 30.79 -8.13 -13.76
N MET A 28 32.07 -8.50 -13.83
CA MET A 28 32.96 -8.47 -12.66
C MET A 28 33.16 -7.06 -12.12
N VAL A 29 33.35 -6.07 -13.01
CA VAL A 29 33.43 -4.66 -12.62
C VAL A 29 32.12 -4.21 -11.97
N TYR A 30 30.97 -4.51 -12.56
CA TYR A 30 29.66 -4.20 -11.99
C TYR A 30 29.45 -4.81 -10.60
N LEU A 31 29.82 -6.10 -10.42
CA LEU A 31 29.72 -6.78 -9.13
C LEU A 31 30.67 -6.16 -8.10
N CYS A 32 31.92 -5.86 -8.46
CA CYS A 32 32.87 -5.20 -7.57
C CYS A 32 32.43 -3.79 -7.19
N PHE A 33 31.96 -2.98 -8.15
CA PHE A 33 31.42 -1.65 -7.85
C PHE A 33 30.14 -1.75 -6.98
N SER A 34 29.25 -2.71 -7.25
CA SER A 34 28.06 -2.91 -6.40
C SER A 34 28.41 -3.37 -4.98
N ALA A 35 29.51 -4.09 -4.78
CA ALA A 35 29.99 -4.50 -3.46
C ALA A 35 30.71 -3.36 -2.71
N VAL A 36 31.49 -2.54 -3.41
CA VAL A 36 32.27 -1.42 -2.84
C VAL A 36 31.40 -0.20 -2.57
N PHE A 37 30.39 0.07 -3.41
CA PHE A 37 29.44 1.17 -3.28
C PHE A 37 28.10 0.73 -2.71
N ARG A 38 28.03 -0.43 -2.04
CA ARG A 38 26.89 -0.71 -1.16
C ARG A 38 26.85 0.41 -0.12
N PRO A 39 25.77 1.23 -0.07
CA PRO A 39 25.60 2.13 1.06
C PRO A 39 25.61 1.26 2.32
N PRO A 40 26.25 1.70 3.42
CA PRO A 40 26.13 0.99 4.67
C PRO A 40 24.64 0.80 4.94
N ILE A 41 24.21 -0.45 5.08
CA ILE A 41 22.89 -0.76 5.62
C ILE A 41 22.92 -0.14 7.01
N SER A 42 22.32 1.05 7.13
CA SER A 42 22.05 1.66 8.42
C SER A 42 21.14 0.67 9.12
N SER A 43 21.70 -0.08 10.04
CA SER A 43 21.01 -0.94 10.98
C SER A 43 20.11 -0.03 11.83
N THR A 44 18.93 0.25 11.30
CA THR A 44 17.79 0.78 12.05
C THR A 44 16.98 -0.40 12.58
N GLU A 45 17.67 -1.36 13.19
CA GLU A 45 17.07 -2.23 14.21
C GLU A 45 17.09 -1.42 15.51
N PHE A 46 16.02 -1.50 16.32
CA PHE A 46 15.72 -0.68 17.52
C PHE A 46 14.84 0.57 17.32
N LEU A 47 13.73 0.46 16.58
CA LEU A 47 12.50 1.20 16.95
C LEU A 47 11.19 0.47 16.56
N ASP A 48 11.19 -0.84 16.37
CA ASP A 48 9.99 -1.56 15.90
C ASP A 48 9.08 -2.06 17.05
N SER A 49 9.67 -2.31 18.23
CA SER A 49 8.93 -2.99 19.31
C SER A 49 7.96 -2.11 20.11
N ARG A 50 8.13 -0.77 20.12
CA ARG A 50 7.22 0.13 20.87
C ARG A 50 6.07 0.68 20.04
N VAL A 51 6.29 0.89 18.74
CA VAL A 51 5.22 1.34 17.81
C VAL A 51 4.21 0.21 17.59
N SER A 52 4.68 -1.04 17.54
CA SER A 52 3.83 -2.22 17.36
C SER A 52 2.86 -2.50 18.51
N ASP A 53 3.20 -2.13 19.75
CA ASP A 53 2.36 -2.44 20.94
C ASP A 53 1.26 -1.39 21.17
N ASP A 54 1.53 -0.14 20.81
CA ASP A 54 0.55 0.96 20.91
C ASP A 54 -0.53 0.86 19.82
N LEU A 55 -0.14 0.46 18.60
CA LEU A 55 -1.06 0.14 17.50
C LEU A 55 -2.02 -1.02 17.81
N LYS A 56 -1.65 -1.94 18.72
CA LYS A 56 -2.51 -3.05 19.18
C LYS A 56 -3.56 -2.63 20.21
N ARG A 57 -3.45 -1.43 20.79
CA ARG A 57 -4.42 -0.90 21.76
C ARG A 57 -5.50 -0.06 21.12
N GLU A 58 -5.20 0.70 20.05
CA GLU A 58 -6.20 1.49 19.33
C GLU A 58 -7.16 0.64 18.47
N ASP A 59 -6.73 -0.51 17.95
CA ASP A 59 -7.56 -1.39 17.10
C ASP A 59 -8.73 -2.05 17.86
N ARG A 60 -8.76 -1.95 19.20
CA ARG A 60 -9.81 -2.59 20.03
C ARG A 60 -11.08 -1.77 20.22
N ASN A 61 -11.09 -0.49 19.83
CA ASN A 61 -12.23 0.41 20.11
C ASN A 61 -12.98 0.90 18.85
N GLY A 62 -12.65 0.39 17.66
CA GLY A 62 -13.33 0.77 16.44
C GLY A 62 -12.98 -0.12 15.25
N ASP A 63 -13.58 -1.31 15.17
CA ASP A 63 -13.54 -2.18 13.99
C ASP A 63 -14.20 -1.47 12.79
N CYS A 64 -13.41 -0.62 12.14
CA CYS A 64 -13.70 -0.04 10.86
C CYS A 64 -13.80 -1.15 9.81
N CYS A 65 -14.88 -1.13 9.03
CA CYS A 65 -14.99 -1.98 7.86
C CYS A 65 -16.03 -1.37 6.91
N ARG A 66 -15.54 -0.43 6.09
CA ARG A 66 -16.31 0.30 5.07
C ARG A 66 -15.78 -0.07 3.69
N GLY A 67 -16.67 -0.01 2.69
CA GLY A 67 -16.32 -0.13 1.28
C GLY A 67 -16.82 1.08 0.50
N ILE A 68 -16.47 1.12 -0.78
CA ILE A 68 -16.96 2.07 -1.76
C ILE A 68 -18.13 1.41 -2.49
N GLU A 69 -19.31 2.00 -2.41
CA GLU A 69 -20.46 1.58 -3.21
C GLU A 69 -20.21 1.85 -4.69
N HIS A 70 -20.85 1.06 -5.56
CA HIS A 70 -20.76 1.24 -7.01
C HIS A 70 -19.33 1.11 -7.56
N LEU A 71 -18.56 0.17 -6.99
CA LEU A 71 -17.18 -0.13 -7.38
C LEU A 71 -17.02 -1.64 -7.48
N GLU A 72 -16.46 -2.13 -8.59
CA GLU A 72 -16.06 -3.54 -8.75
C GLU A 72 -14.54 -3.64 -8.77
N LEU A 73 -13.97 -4.14 -7.68
CA LEU A 73 -12.56 -4.54 -7.64
C LEU A 73 -12.40 -5.94 -8.24
N TRP A 74 -11.44 -6.06 -9.16
CA TRP A 74 -11.04 -7.32 -9.75
C TRP A 74 -10.05 -8.07 -8.86
N GLY A 75 -9.56 -9.23 -9.29
CA GLY A 75 -8.58 -10.01 -8.54
C GLY A 75 -8.92 -11.50 -8.48
N GLY A 76 -7.92 -12.30 -8.11
CA GLY A 76 -8.07 -13.75 -7.98
C GLY A 76 -8.98 -14.10 -6.81
N ALA A 77 -9.98 -14.96 -7.03
CA ALA A 77 -10.89 -15.37 -5.96
C ALA A 77 -10.16 -16.28 -4.96
N VAL A 78 -10.21 -15.90 -3.69
CA VAL A 78 -9.73 -16.68 -2.54
C VAL A 78 -10.89 -17.39 -1.87
N LYS A 79 -12.07 -16.76 -1.87
CA LYS A 79 -13.35 -17.39 -1.52
C LYS A 79 -14.42 -16.94 -2.50
N TRP A 80 -15.10 -17.91 -3.11
CA TRP A 80 -16.14 -17.67 -4.11
C TRP A 80 -17.43 -17.18 -3.45
N GLY A 81 -18.02 -16.10 -3.97
CA GLY A 81 -19.25 -15.53 -3.41
C GLY A 81 -20.47 -16.44 -3.55
N SER A 82 -20.51 -17.27 -4.59
CA SER A 82 -21.53 -18.31 -4.77
C SER A 82 -21.60 -19.31 -3.61
N GLU A 83 -20.50 -19.50 -2.88
CA GLU A 83 -20.37 -20.39 -1.73
C GLU A 83 -20.28 -19.63 -0.40
N PHE A 84 -20.20 -18.30 -0.45
CA PHE A 84 -20.02 -17.45 0.71
C PHE A 84 -20.93 -16.24 0.68
N LYS A 85 -22.04 -16.34 1.43
CA LYS A 85 -23.00 -15.27 1.60
C LYS A 85 -22.96 -14.71 3.02
N VAL A 86 -23.07 -13.39 3.13
CA VAL A 86 -23.09 -12.64 4.39
C VAL A 86 -24.20 -11.58 4.34
N ASN A 87 -24.51 -10.97 5.49
CA ASN A 87 -25.64 -10.06 5.61
C ASN A 87 -25.29 -8.60 5.32
N SER A 88 -24.01 -8.24 5.28
CA SER A 88 -23.57 -6.87 5.09
C SER A 88 -22.17 -6.76 4.47
N SER A 89 -21.88 -5.60 3.87
CA SER A 89 -20.55 -5.25 3.38
C SER A 89 -19.52 -5.24 4.51
N LYS A 90 -19.94 -4.82 5.73
CA LYS A 90 -19.09 -4.87 6.93
C LYS A 90 -18.67 -6.29 7.25
N ASP A 91 -19.59 -7.26 7.22
CA ASP A 91 -19.26 -8.67 7.49
C ASP A 91 -18.33 -9.25 6.42
N CYS A 92 -18.50 -8.84 5.16
CA CYS A 92 -17.61 -9.23 4.07
C CYS A 92 -16.18 -8.69 4.28
N CYS A 93 -16.06 -7.41 4.63
CA CYS A 93 -14.79 -6.79 4.98
C CYS A 93 -14.10 -7.49 6.17
N LEU A 94 -14.85 -7.76 7.25
CA LEU A 94 -14.33 -8.44 8.44
C LEU A 94 -13.87 -9.86 8.10
N ALA A 95 -14.59 -10.56 7.22
CA ALA A 95 -14.17 -11.86 6.74
C ALA A 95 -12.83 -11.80 5.97
N CYS A 96 -12.62 -10.77 5.14
CA CYS A 96 -11.34 -10.54 4.46
C CYS A 96 -10.23 -10.21 5.47
N LYS A 97 -10.47 -9.27 6.38
CA LYS A 97 -9.53 -8.85 7.44
C LYS A 97 -9.12 -10.01 8.34
N GLY A 98 -10.05 -10.92 8.65
CA GLY A 98 -9.77 -12.14 9.41
C GLY A 98 -8.85 -13.14 8.70
N MET A 99 -8.58 -12.97 7.40
CA MET A 99 -7.61 -13.77 6.64
C MET A 99 -6.20 -13.15 6.60
N CYS A 100 -5.99 -12.07 7.36
CA CYS A 100 -4.69 -11.51 7.65
C CYS A 100 -4.21 -12.07 9.00
N SER A 101 -3.19 -12.93 8.99
CA SER A 101 -2.60 -13.46 10.23
C SER A 101 -1.41 -12.62 10.68
N ASP A 102 -1.31 -12.35 11.99
CA ASP A 102 -0.24 -11.52 12.58
C ASP A 102 1.17 -12.11 12.43
N ASP A 103 1.26 -13.43 12.22
CA ASP A 103 2.49 -14.22 12.25
C ASP A 103 2.97 -14.70 10.86
N SER A 104 2.27 -14.40 9.77
CA SER A 104 2.58 -15.01 8.47
C SER A 104 2.30 -14.12 7.25
N GLY A 105 3.24 -13.23 6.93
CA GLY A 105 3.38 -12.63 5.59
C GLY A 105 2.18 -11.78 5.11
N PRO A 106 2.06 -11.56 3.78
CA PRO A 106 0.99 -10.76 3.20
C PRO A 106 -0.38 -11.44 3.37
N CYS A 107 -1.45 -10.66 3.48
CA CYS A 107 -2.80 -11.21 3.68
C CYS A 107 -3.21 -12.15 2.54
N LEU A 108 -3.92 -13.23 2.88
CA LEU A 108 -4.51 -14.12 1.87
C LEU A 108 -5.64 -13.41 1.11
N CYS A 109 -6.44 -12.60 1.81
CA CYS A 109 -7.42 -11.69 1.23
C CYS A 109 -6.98 -10.26 1.48
N ASP A 110 -6.88 -9.44 0.44
CA ASP A 110 -6.54 -8.01 0.52
C ASP A 110 -7.56 -7.13 -0.21
N SER A 111 -8.61 -7.75 -0.75
CA SER A 111 -9.72 -7.07 -1.41
C SER A 111 -10.98 -7.92 -1.35
N TRP A 112 -12.13 -7.25 -1.35
CA TRP A 112 -13.43 -7.92 -1.26
C TRP A 112 -14.47 -7.16 -2.07
N VAL A 113 -15.47 -7.89 -2.59
CA VAL A 113 -16.68 -7.29 -3.19
C VAL A 113 -17.93 -7.95 -2.61
N PHE A 114 -18.96 -7.15 -2.35
CA PHE A 114 -20.21 -7.57 -1.72
C PHE A 114 -21.42 -7.04 -2.48
N CYS A 115 -22.44 -7.89 -2.65
CA CYS A 115 -23.70 -7.49 -3.27
C CYS A 115 -24.82 -7.30 -2.23
N GLY A 116 -25.08 -6.04 -1.89
CA GLY A 116 -26.01 -5.66 -0.81
C GLY A 116 -27.41 -5.21 -1.25
N ASP A 117 -27.62 -4.93 -2.53
CA ASP A 117 -28.92 -4.47 -3.05
C ASP A 117 -29.72 -5.65 -3.62
N LYS A 118 -30.83 -6.00 -2.98
CA LYS A 118 -31.63 -7.17 -3.39
C LYS A 118 -32.17 -7.08 -4.82
N LEU A 119 -32.50 -5.87 -5.30
CA LEU A 119 -33.06 -5.66 -6.63
C LEU A 119 -31.96 -5.69 -7.70
N ALA A 120 -30.84 -5.01 -7.45
CA ALA A 120 -29.73 -4.97 -8.40
C ALA A 120 -28.99 -6.32 -8.47
N CYS A 121 -28.82 -7.00 -7.34
CA CYS A 121 -28.02 -8.22 -7.24
C CYS A 121 -28.75 -9.50 -7.70
N GLY A 122 -30.08 -9.54 -7.63
CA GLY A 122 -30.85 -10.74 -7.94
C GLY A 122 -30.34 -11.97 -7.16
N ASP A 123 -29.92 -13.01 -7.89
CA ASP A 123 -29.42 -14.26 -7.30
C ASP A 123 -28.08 -14.09 -6.54
N GLN A 124 -27.33 -13.03 -6.85
CA GLN A 124 -26.06 -12.69 -6.22
C GLN A 124 -26.24 -11.92 -4.91
N PHE A 125 -27.48 -11.66 -4.49
CA PHE A 125 -27.75 -10.99 -3.24
C PHE A 125 -27.09 -11.72 -2.05
N GLY A 126 -26.35 -10.96 -1.25
CA GLY A 126 -25.60 -11.42 -0.10
C GLY A 126 -24.24 -12.04 -0.43
N GLU A 127 -23.89 -12.24 -1.71
CA GLU A 127 -22.59 -12.81 -2.07
C GLU A 127 -21.44 -11.91 -1.62
N CYS A 128 -20.45 -12.52 -0.98
CA CYS A 128 -19.20 -11.91 -0.58
C CYS A 128 -18.05 -12.64 -1.25
N TRP A 129 -17.38 -11.93 -2.15
CA TRP A 129 -16.24 -12.43 -2.90
C TRP A 129 -14.96 -11.94 -2.23
N LEU A 130 -14.21 -12.85 -1.64
CA LEU A 130 -12.89 -12.54 -1.05
C LEU A 130 -11.83 -12.75 -2.13
N LYS A 131 -10.99 -11.74 -2.35
CA LYS A 131 -10.09 -11.66 -3.49
C LYS A 131 -8.66 -11.31 -3.06
N LYS A 132 -7.73 -11.61 -3.95
CA LYS A 132 -6.32 -11.22 -3.88
C LYS A 132 -5.97 -10.32 -5.06
N GLN A 133 -5.43 -9.13 -4.74
CA GLN A 133 -4.85 -8.19 -5.69
C GLN A 133 -3.47 -8.65 -6.13
N LYS A 134 -3.06 -8.19 -7.32
CA LYS A 134 -1.66 -8.31 -7.73
C LYS A 134 -0.77 -7.32 -6.97
N ASP A 135 -1.26 -6.10 -6.80
CA ASP A 135 -0.66 -5.05 -5.98
C ASP A 135 -1.77 -4.33 -5.21
N THR A 136 -1.75 -4.40 -3.88
CA THR A 136 -2.79 -3.77 -3.05
C THR A 136 -2.71 -2.24 -3.04
N LEU A 137 -1.55 -1.66 -3.36
CA LEU A 137 -1.38 -0.21 -3.49
C LEU A 137 -1.83 0.31 -4.87
N GLU A 138 -2.06 -0.59 -5.82
CA GLU A 138 -2.66 -0.31 -7.13
C GLU A 138 -3.81 -1.30 -7.39
N PRO A 139 -4.95 -1.18 -6.69
CA PRO A 139 -6.04 -2.13 -6.81
C PRO A 139 -6.60 -2.17 -8.23
N ASP A 140 -6.72 -3.37 -8.80
CA ASP A 140 -7.29 -3.57 -10.13
C ASP A 140 -8.80 -3.27 -10.09
N GLN A 141 -9.21 -2.16 -10.71
CA GLN A 141 -10.62 -1.82 -10.87
C GLN A 141 -11.16 -2.36 -12.19
N ARG A 142 -12.28 -3.08 -12.14
CA ARG A 142 -12.97 -3.55 -13.34
C ARG A 142 -14.01 -2.56 -13.86
N ASP A 143 -14.81 -1.99 -12.96
CA ASP A 143 -15.90 -1.09 -13.30
C ASP A 143 -16.26 -0.17 -12.11
N SER A 144 -16.88 0.98 -12.37
CA SER A 144 -17.45 1.86 -11.35
C SER A 144 -18.61 2.72 -11.86
N GLY A 145 -19.41 3.24 -10.93
CA GLY A 145 -20.54 4.12 -11.23
C GLY A 145 -21.90 3.45 -10.97
N GLY A 146 -22.98 4.22 -11.06
CA GLY A 146 -24.31 3.80 -10.55
C GLY A 146 -24.91 2.54 -11.18
N HIS A 147 -24.36 2.03 -12.30
CA HIS A 147 -24.75 0.74 -12.89
C HIS A 147 -24.08 -0.47 -12.21
N VAL A 148 -23.01 -0.24 -11.44
CA VAL A 148 -22.28 -1.27 -10.70
C VAL A 148 -23.01 -1.55 -9.38
N MET A 149 -23.43 -2.79 -9.19
CA MET A 149 -24.18 -3.23 -7.99
C MET A 149 -23.28 -3.58 -6.79
N TRP A 150 -21.97 -3.63 -6.99
CA TRP A 150 -21.00 -4.07 -6.00
C TRP A 150 -20.59 -2.94 -5.06
N THR A 151 -20.45 -3.29 -3.79
CA THR A 151 -19.65 -2.54 -2.83
C THR A 151 -18.31 -3.24 -2.67
N SER A 152 -17.20 -2.52 -2.80
CA SER A 152 -15.86 -3.11 -2.74
C SER A 152 -14.94 -2.38 -1.77
N GLY A 153 -13.94 -3.09 -1.26
CA GLY A 153 -12.91 -2.49 -0.41
C GLY A 153 -11.60 -3.25 -0.47
N VAL A 154 -10.54 -2.62 0.04
CA VAL A 154 -9.21 -3.21 0.20
C VAL A 154 -8.85 -3.34 1.68
N VAL A 155 -7.97 -4.28 1.98
CA VAL A 155 -7.43 -4.51 3.33
C VAL A 155 -5.91 -4.58 3.19
N PHE A 156 -5.20 -3.83 4.03
CA PHE A 156 -3.74 -3.91 4.10
C PHE A 156 -3.32 -4.86 5.20
N GLY A 157 -2.38 -5.73 4.87
CA GLY A 157 -1.71 -6.58 5.85
C GLY A 157 -0.70 -5.85 6.71
N ARG A 158 -0.07 -6.59 7.61
CA ARG A 158 0.97 -6.06 8.47
C ARG A 158 2.17 -5.58 7.63
N GLY A 159 2.56 -4.33 7.82
CA GLY A 159 3.64 -3.70 7.05
C GLY A 159 3.24 -3.24 5.65
N GLU A 160 2.01 -3.46 5.22
CA GLU A 160 1.46 -2.92 3.97
C GLU A 160 0.71 -1.62 4.23
N GLY A 161 0.43 -0.86 3.16
CA GLY A 161 -0.31 0.40 3.28
C GLY A 161 0.45 1.48 4.05
N ILE A 162 1.78 1.43 4.07
CA ILE A 162 2.62 2.44 4.73
C ILE A 162 3.24 3.32 3.64
N VAL A 163 2.88 4.59 3.64
CA VAL A 163 3.38 5.58 2.67
C VAL A 163 4.44 6.45 3.33
N GLY A 164 5.60 6.56 2.69
CA GLY A 164 6.67 7.47 3.09
C GLY A 164 6.52 8.84 2.45
N PHE A 165 6.54 9.89 3.27
CA PHE A 165 6.61 11.27 2.81
C PHE A 165 8.05 11.76 2.97
N GLU A 166 8.79 11.79 1.87
CA GLU A 166 10.16 12.30 1.85
C GLU A 166 10.13 13.83 1.87
N THR A 167 10.79 14.41 2.88
CA THR A 167 10.88 15.86 3.04
C THR A 167 12.33 16.27 3.26
N GLN A 168 12.62 17.57 3.17
CA GLN A 168 13.94 18.12 3.52
C GLN A 168 14.31 17.94 5.01
N TYR A 169 13.35 17.57 5.87
CA TYR A 169 13.54 17.36 7.30
C TYR A 169 13.59 15.87 7.69
N GLY A 170 13.57 14.98 6.69
CA GLY A 170 13.51 13.53 6.87
C GLY A 170 12.22 12.92 6.32
N THR A 171 12.11 11.60 6.47
CA THR A 171 10.97 10.82 5.99
C THR A 171 10.08 10.44 7.17
N PHE A 172 8.81 10.78 7.09
CA PHE A 172 7.81 10.24 8.02
C PHE A 172 6.90 9.26 7.30
N HIS A 173 6.45 8.23 8.02
CA HIS A 173 5.66 7.14 7.49
C HIS A 173 4.22 7.27 7.99
N VAL A 174 3.26 7.13 7.08
CA VAL A 174 1.82 7.20 7.37
C VAL A 174 1.21 5.84 7.05
N LYS A 175 0.59 5.22 8.05
CA LYS A 175 -0.20 4.00 7.86
C LYS A 175 -1.58 4.38 7.34
N LEU A 176 -1.97 3.82 6.20
CA LEU A 176 -3.27 3.98 5.59
C LEU A 176 -4.28 3.01 6.21
N LEU A 177 -5.53 3.48 6.38
CA LEU A 177 -6.63 2.72 6.98
C LEU A 177 -7.80 2.60 5.97
N PRO A 178 -7.69 1.72 4.96
CA PRO A 178 -8.68 1.62 3.88
C PRO A 178 -10.05 1.15 4.38
N ASP A 179 -10.08 0.36 5.45
CA ASP A 179 -11.28 -0.12 6.12
C ASP A 179 -12.02 0.99 6.87
N CYS A 180 -11.33 2.05 7.31
CA CYS A 180 -11.93 3.23 7.96
C CYS A 180 -12.37 4.32 6.98
N ALA A 181 -11.54 4.62 5.98
CA ALA A 181 -11.72 5.78 5.10
C ALA A 181 -11.43 5.45 3.63
N PRO A 182 -12.19 4.54 3.00
CA PRO A 182 -11.82 3.97 1.71
C PRO A 182 -11.72 5.00 0.58
N HIS A 183 -12.60 6.01 0.54
CA HIS A 183 -12.53 7.09 -0.45
C HIS A 183 -11.26 7.95 -0.31
N SER A 184 -10.91 8.31 0.93
CA SER A 184 -9.69 9.08 1.19
C SER A 184 -8.44 8.29 0.79
N ILE A 185 -8.42 6.98 1.06
CA ILE A 185 -7.31 6.11 0.68
C ILE A 185 -7.22 5.97 -0.84
N SER A 186 -8.34 5.75 -1.54
CA SER A 186 -8.37 5.70 -3.01
C SER A 186 -7.77 6.98 -3.62
N TYR A 187 -8.15 8.14 -3.11
CA TYR A 187 -7.58 9.41 -3.56
C TYR A 187 -6.07 9.53 -3.27
N VAL A 188 -5.61 9.08 -2.10
CA VAL A 188 -4.18 9.06 -1.76
C VAL A 188 -3.39 8.16 -2.72
N LEU A 189 -3.91 6.97 -3.05
CA LEU A 189 -3.25 6.05 -3.99
C LEU A 189 -3.15 6.66 -5.40
N GLU A 190 -4.20 7.33 -5.88
CA GLU A 190 -4.18 8.08 -7.15
C GLU A 190 -3.13 9.21 -7.15
N LEU A 191 -3.03 9.96 -6.05
CA LEU A 191 -2.00 11.01 -5.90
C LEU A 191 -0.58 10.44 -5.92
N LEU A 192 -0.36 9.26 -5.32
CA LEU A 192 0.93 8.59 -5.34
C LEU A 192 1.30 8.11 -6.74
N ALA A 193 0.35 7.54 -7.48
CA ALA A 193 0.56 7.10 -8.86
C ALA A 193 0.88 8.26 -9.81
N SER A 194 0.21 9.40 -9.66
CA SER A 194 0.39 10.59 -10.52
C SER A 194 1.66 11.41 -10.22
N ARG A 195 2.30 11.20 -9.07
CA ARG A 195 3.49 11.94 -8.60
C ARG A 195 3.30 13.46 -8.53
N HIS A 196 2.06 13.95 -8.43
CA HIS A 196 1.77 15.39 -8.38
C HIS A 196 2.31 16.09 -7.12
N CYS A 197 2.61 15.34 -6.06
CA CYS A 197 3.10 15.90 -4.80
C CYS A 197 4.63 16.12 -4.75
N VAL A 198 5.38 15.77 -5.80
CA VAL A 198 6.83 15.98 -5.83
C VAL A 198 7.14 17.47 -5.85
N GLY A 199 7.83 17.95 -4.81
CA GLY A 199 8.17 19.37 -4.64
C GLY A 199 7.09 20.21 -3.97
N CYS A 200 5.97 19.62 -3.55
CA CYS A 200 4.98 20.32 -2.72
C CYS A 200 5.57 20.73 -1.36
N HIS A 201 5.04 21.82 -0.81
CA HIS A 201 5.42 22.33 0.51
C HIS A 201 4.26 22.21 1.50
N PHE A 202 4.57 21.94 2.77
CA PHE A 202 3.62 22.13 3.86
C PHE A 202 3.41 23.64 4.07
N TYR A 203 2.43 24.21 3.37
CA TYR A 203 2.15 25.65 3.40
C TYR A 203 1.47 26.11 4.70
N ARG A 204 0.91 25.18 5.48
CA ARG A 204 0.24 25.43 6.74
C ARG A 204 0.67 24.39 7.76
N ALA A 205 1.10 24.87 8.92
CA ALA A 205 1.34 24.06 10.10
C ALA A 205 0.74 24.79 11.30
N GLU A 206 -0.02 24.07 12.11
CA GLU A 206 -0.64 24.60 13.31
C GLU A 206 -0.13 23.82 14.51
N SER A 207 0.04 24.52 15.63
CA SER A 207 0.28 23.80 16.88
C SER A 207 -0.97 23.01 17.27
N ARG A 208 -0.76 22.00 18.12
CA ARG A 208 -1.79 21.20 18.77
C ARG A 208 -2.95 22.02 19.38
N GLY A 209 -2.73 23.30 19.70
CA GLY A 209 -3.77 24.17 20.25
C GLY A 209 -4.28 23.70 21.61
N LYS A 210 -5.53 24.02 21.94
CA LYS A 210 -6.18 23.69 23.22
C LYS A 210 -7.23 22.57 23.13
N SER A 211 -7.45 22.02 21.93
CA SER A 211 -8.45 20.97 21.71
C SER A 211 -7.91 19.55 21.92
N TRP A 212 -6.62 19.40 22.21
CA TRP A 212 -5.93 18.12 22.30
C TRP A 212 -5.04 18.07 23.55
N ASP A 213 -4.96 16.93 24.23
CA ASP A 213 -4.14 16.71 25.43
C ASP A 213 -2.66 16.42 25.10
N PRO A 214 -1.73 16.45 26.08
CA PRO A 214 -0.29 16.25 25.82
C PRO A 214 0.04 14.93 25.13
N GLU A 215 -0.82 13.93 25.30
CA GLU A 215 -0.73 12.60 24.72
C GLU A 215 -1.27 12.56 23.28
N GLY A 216 -1.93 13.62 22.81
CA GLY A 216 -2.46 13.74 21.45
C GLY A 216 -3.90 13.26 21.29
N ASN A 217 -4.61 12.99 22.39
CA ASN A 217 -6.02 12.65 22.36
C ASN A 217 -6.87 13.91 22.24
N HIS A 218 -8.00 13.80 21.53
CA HIS A 218 -8.97 14.88 21.46
C HIS A 218 -9.65 15.07 22.83
N ILE A 219 -9.69 16.31 23.31
CA ILE A 219 -10.38 16.64 24.56
C ILE A 219 -11.88 16.56 24.33
N GLU A 220 -12.59 15.87 25.21
CA GLU A 220 -14.04 15.72 25.10
C GLU A 220 -14.73 17.09 24.98
N GLN A 221 -15.67 17.22 24.03
CA GLN A 221 -16.43 18.45 23.75
C GLN A 221 -15.62 19.63 23.18
N ALA A 222 -14.31 19.49 22.96
CA ALA A 222 -13.56 20.49 22.24
C ALA A 222 -14.00 20.54 20.76
N PRO A 223 -13.91 21.69 20.08
CA PRO A 223 -14.10 21.74 18.65
C PRO A 223 -12.92 21.03 17.98
N TYR A 224 -13.21 20.09 17.07
CA TYR A 224 -12.22 19.48 16.18
C TYR A 224 -11.51 20.52 15.28
N GLY A 225 -12.06 21.73 15.19
CA GLY A 225 -11.46 22.89 14.54
C GLY A 225 -11.50 22.83 13.01
N PRO A 226 -11.67 23.98 12.32
CA PRO A 226 -11.39 24.09 10.89
C PRO A 226 -10.00 24.65 10.59
N PRO A 227 -9.38 24.25 9.46
CA PRO A 227 -9.72 23.12 8.59
C PRO A 227 -8.94 21.86 8.98
N PHE A 228 -9.55 20.73 8.68
CA PHE A 228 -9.00 19.39 8.73
C PHE A 228 -7.52 19.39 8.32
N ALA A 229 -6.64 19.13 9.29
CA ALA A 229 -5.22 18.99 8.99
C ALA A 229 -5.02 17.70 8.19
N LEU A 230 -4.14 17.75 7.17
CA LEU A 230 -3.70 16.54 6.45
C LEU A 230 -3.11 15.51 7.41
N ILE A 231 -2.41 16.00 8.45
CA ILE A 231 -1.83 15.23 9.53
C ILE A 231 -2.11 15.98 10.81
N GLN A 232 -2.75 15.32 11.77
CA GLN A 232 -3.15 15.89 13.05
C GLN A 232 -2.65 14.99 14.18
N GLY A 233 -2.29 15.57 15.32
CA GLY A 233 -1.78 14.82 16.48
C GLY A 233 -0.76 15.61 17.28
N THR A 234 0.24 14.92 17.84
CA THR A 234 1.30 15.51 18.67
C THR A 234 2.39 16.26 17.90
N LEU A 235 2.29 16.32 16.56
CA LEU A 235 3.24 17.05 15.73
C LEU A 235 3.06 18.57 15.93
N GLY A 236 4.15 19.25 16.29
CA GLY A 236 4.20 20.71 16.42
C GLY A 236 5.22 21.31 15.44
N ALA A 237 4.92 22.49 14.91
CA ALA A 237 5.86 23.23 14.09
C ALA A 237 6.98 23.82 14.96
N TYR A 238 8.24 23.59 14.55
CA TYR A 238 9.40 24.21 15.19
C TYR A 238 9.54 25.67 14.72
N GLY A 239 9.76 26.60 15.65
CA GLY A 239 9.99 28.02 15.33
C GLY A 239 8.71 28.86 15.19
N THR A 240 7.53 28.29 15.34
CA THR A 240 6.27 29.05 15.49
C THR A 240 5.98 29.30 16.96
N VAL A 241 6.09 30.55 17.39
CA VAL A 241 5.62 30.99 18.72
C VAL A 241 4.12 31.28 18.59
N PHE A 242 3.29 30.59 19.37
CA PHE A 242 1.85 30.88 19.48
C PHE A 242 1.53 31.35 20.89
#